data_AF-A0A9E6ZKZ8-F1
#
_entry.id   AF-A0A9E6ZKZ8-F1
#
_cell.length_a   1.000
_cell.length_b   1.000
_cell.length_c   1.000
_cell.angle_alpha   90.00
_cell.angle_beta   90.00
_cell.angle_gamma   90.00
#
_symmetry.space_group_name_H-M   'P 1'
#
loop_
_entity.id
_entity.type
_entity.pdbx_description
1 polymer ?
#
loop_
_entity_poly.entity_id
_entity_poly.type
_entity_poly.pdbx_seq_one_letter_code
_entity_poly.pdbx_strand_id
1 'polypeptide(L)'
;MPLVELAYEILKAKKEPLYFRDIMKEIQELRNLTEEQFNDVIARVYTEINVDGRFICIGQNVWGLNRWYPTDKVAERLSGKKFIRKSGDAFSDDDDDLDDEYEDVEPVDADESDFDVPAADDEIDFDSGADDDDDALSDDDEEFEEDELYDEDDEDQAEEED
;
A
#
# COMPACT_ATOMS: atom_id res chain seq x y z
N MET A 1 12.68 -2.90 7.01
CA MET A 1 11.92 -3.37 5.84
C MET A 1 10.61 -2.61 5.79
N PRO A 2 10.24 -1.98 4.65
CA PRO A 2 9.02 -1.18 4.56
C PRO A 2 7.76 -2.05 4.69
N LEU A 3 6.65 -1.45 5.10
CA LEU A 3 5.40 -2.17 5.40
C LEU A 3 4.79 -2.82 4.14
N VAL A 4 4.90 -2.15 2.99
CA VAL A 4 4.52 -2.73 1.69
C VAL A 4 5.32 -4.00 1.36
N GLU A 5 6.59 -4.08 1.75
CA GLU A 5 7.39 -5.28 1.50
C GLU A 5 6.99 -6.44 2.41
N LEU A 6 6.56 -6.14 3.64
CA LEU A 6 5.95 -7.14 4.50
C LEU A 6 4.65 -7.66 3.89
N ALA A 7 3.80 -6.78 3.36
CA ALA A 7 2.58 -7.19 2.65
C ALA A 7 2.90 -8.15 1.49
N TYR A 8 3.97 -7.86 0.75
CA TYR A 8 4.45 -8.73 -0.33
C TYR A 8 4.89 -10.10 0.19
N GLU A 9 5.70 -10.15 1.25
CA GLU A 9 6.17 -11.41 1.84
C GLU A 9 5.02 -12.22 2.46
N ILE A 10 4.03 -11.58 3.10
CA ILE A 10 2.83 -12.25 3.63
C ILE A 10 2.08 -12.97 2.50
N LEU A 11 1.76 -12.24 1.42
CA LEU A 11 1.07 -12.84 0.27
C LEU A 11 1.91 -13.95 -0.37
N LYS A 12 3.22 -13.76 -0.48
CA LYS A 12 4.15 -14.77 -1.01
C LYS A 12 4.23 -16.02 -0.13
N ALA A 13 4.18 -15.88 1.19
CA ALA A 13 4.19 -16.99 2.13
C ALA A 13 2.87 -17.77 2.09
N LYS A 14 1.73 -17.06 2.14
CA LYS A 14 0.39 -17.66 2.14
C LYS A 14 0.00 -18.25 0.77
N LYS A 15 0.54 -17.69 -0.32
CA LYS A 15 0.27 -18.10 -1.72
C LYS A 15 -1.21 -18.06 -2.11
N GLU A 16 -1.99 -17.24 -1.42
CA GLU A 16 -3.41 -17.06 -1.66
C GLU A 16 -3.77 -15.57 -1.60
N PRO A 17 -4.83 -15.14 -2.31
CA PRO A 17 -5.30 -13.78 -2.23
C PRO A 17 -6.02 -13.51 -0.90
N LEU A 18 -5.70 -12.40 -0.26
CA LEU A 18 -6.18 -12.05 1.08
C LEU A 18 -6.91 -10.71 1.07
N TYR A 19 -7.83 -10.51 2.01
CA TYR A 19 -8.40 -9.19 2.24
C TYR A 19 -7.32 -8.24 2.76
N PHE A 20 -7.37 -6.98 2.35
CA PHE A 20 -6.44 -5.96 2.84
C PHE A 20 -6.38 -5.91 4.38
N ARG A 21 -7.53 -6.08 5.04
CA ARG A 21 -7.62 -6.11 6.51
C ARG A 21 -6.79 -7.26 7.11
N ASP A 22 -6.80 -8.43 6.49
CA ASP A 22 -6.09 -9.61 7.00
C ASP A 22 -4.58 -9.46 6.77
N ILE A 23 -4.19 -8.90 5.61
CA ILE A 23 -2.79 -8.52 5.36
C ILE A 23 -2.32 -7.51 6.42
N MET A 24 -3.12 -6.50 6.73
CA MET A 24 -2.79 -5.50 7.75
C MET A 24 -2.68 -6.11 9.14
N LYS A 25 -3.56 -7.05 9.52
CA LYS A 25 -3.46 -7.76 10.80
C LYS A 25 -2.17 -8.56 10.92
N GLU A 26 -1.80 -9.29 9.87
CA GLU A 26 -0.53 -10.02 9.83
C GLU A 26 0.66 -9.05 9.96
N ILE A 27 0.60 -7.87 9.33
CA ILE A 27 1.63 -6.82 9.51
C ILE A 27 1.65 -6.33 10.97
N GLN A 28 0.49 -6.13 11.59
CA GLN A 28 0.36 -5.70 12.98
C GLN A 28 1.04 -6.70 13.93
N GLU A 29 0.77 -7.99 13.74
CA GLU A 29 1.36 -9.08 14.53
C GLU A 29 2.87 -9.18 14.30
N LEU A 30 3.34 -9.13 13.04
CA LEU A 30 4.76 -9.20 12.71
C LEU A 30 5.57 -8.00 13.21
N ARG A 31 4.92 -6.84 13.41
CA ARG A 31 5.56 -5.62 13.89
C ARG A 31 5.22 -5.29 15.35
N ASN A 32 4.40 -6.10 16.01
CA ASN A 32 3.87 -5.84 17.35
C ASN A 32 3.33 -4.41 17.52
N LEU A 33 2.57 -3.92 16.53
CA LEU A 33 2.05 -2.55 16.54
C LEU A 33 0.85 -2.43 17.49
N THR A 34 0.83 -1.34 18.27
CA THR A 34 -0.36 -0.94 19.03
C THR A 34 -1.48 -0.52 18.10
N GLU A 35 -2.72 -0.46 18.62
CA GLU A 35 -3.88 -0.04 17.82
C GLU A 35 -3.73 1.40 17.29
N GLU A 36 -3.13 2.30 18.06
CA GLU A 36 -2.86 3.68 17.62
C GLU A 36 -1.90 3.71 16.44
N GLN A 37 -0.76 3.03 16.56
CA GLN A 37 0.22 2.93 15.48
C GLN A 37 -0.35 2.24 14.24
N PHE A 38 -1.18 1.21 14.43
CA PHE A 38 -1.88 0.53 13.35
C PHE A 38 -2.78 1.48 12.56
N ASN A 39 -3.57 2.30 13.25
CA ASN A 39 -4.47 3.26 12.63
C ASN A 39 -3.73 4.39 11.90
N ASP A 40 -2.54 4.78 12.38
CA ASP A 40 -1.71 5.78 11.71
C ASP A 40 -1.08 5.25 10.41
N VAL A 41 -0.70 3.96 10.38
CA VAL A 41 0.00 3.39 9.21
C VAL A 41 -0.93 2.79 8.16
N ILE A 42 -2.18 2.43 8.50
CA ILE A 42 -3.09 1.72 7.58
C ILE A 42 -3.33 2.47 6.27
N ALA A 43 -3.55 3.79 6.33
CA ALA A 43 -3.79 4.62 5.15
C ALA A 43 -2.54 4.74 4.26
N ARG A 44 -1.36 4.78 4.88
CA ARG A 44 -0.08 4.79 4.18
C ARG A 44 0.15 3.48 3.45
N VAL A 45 -0.03 2.35 4.12
CA VAL A 45 0.15 1.01 3.50
C VAL A 45 -0.84 0.84 2.35
N TYR A 46 -2.08 1.29 2.50
CA TYR A 46 -3.05 1.26 1.41
C TYR A 46 -2.55 2.05 0.20
N THR A 47 -2.06 3.28 0.41
CA THR A 47 -1.49 4.09 -0.68
C THR A 47 -0.29 3.40 -1.33
N GLU A 48 0.63 2.87 -0.54
CA GLU A 48 1.82 2.17 -1.04
C GLU A 48 1.44 0.93 -1.87
N ILE A 49 0.48 0.11 -1.41
CA ILE A 49 0.00 -1.07 -2.15
C ILE A 49 -0.72 -0.68 -3.45
N ASN A 50 -1.47 0.43 -3.48
CA ASN A 50 -2.16 0.87 -4.70
C ASN A 50 -1.21 1.43 -5.75
N VAL A 51 -0.09 2.04 -5.33
CA VAL A 51 0.94 2.57 -6.23
C VAL A 51 1.91 1.46 -6.68
N ASP A 52 2.07 0.41 -5.89
CA ASP A 52 2.97 -0.71 -6.18
C ASP A 52 2.35 -1.71 -7.18
N GLY A 53 2.90 -1.73 -8.40
CA GLY A 53 2.44 -2.61 -9.49
C GLY A 53 2.67 -4.12 -9.28
N ARG A 54 3.29 -4.55 -8.18
CA ARG A 54 3.42 -5.96 -7.81
C ARG A 54 2.13 -6.52 -7.22
N PHE A 55 1.24 -5.68 -6.73
CA PHE A 55 -0.04 -6.08 -6.16
C PHE A 55 -1.14 -5.96 -7.22
N ILE A 56 -2.17 -6.77 -7.07
CA ILE A 56 -3.37 -6.70 -7.88
C ILE A 56 -4.61 -6.86 -6.99
N CYS A 57 -5.57 -5.95 -7.17
CA CYS A 57 -6.89 -6.08 -6.57
C CYS A 57 -7.77 -6.97 -7.46
N ILE A 58 -8.11 -8.15 -6.97
CA ILE A 58 -8.86 -9.16 -7.72
C ILE A 58 -10.36 -8.81 -7.69
N GLY A 59 -10.83 -8.30 -6.55
CA GLY A 59 -12.19 -7.79 -6.32
C GLY A 59 -12.49 -7.60 -4.82
N GLN A 60 -13.46 -6.76 -4.48
CA GLN A 60 -13.96 -6.56 -3.10
C GLN A 60 -12.86 -6.36 -2.03
N ASN A 61 -11.81 -5.60 -2.35
CA ASN A 61 -10.65 -5.36 -1.47
C ASN A 61 -9.83 -6.62 -1.12
N VAL A 62 -9.90 -7.64 -1.98
CA VAL A 62 -9.04 -8.82 -1.98
C VAL A 62 -7.83 -8.56 -2.87
N TRP A 63 -6.64 -8.73 -2.30
CA TRP A 63 -5.36 -8.44 -2.90
C TRP A 63 -4.55 -9.72 -3.12
N GLY A 64 -3.89 -9.79 -4.26
CA GLY A 64 -2.93 -10.84 -4.59
C GLY A 64 -1.70 -10.27 -5.28
N LEU A 65 -0.76 -11.15 -5.65
CA LEU A 65 0.44 -10.74 -6.38
C LEU A 65 0.20 -10.81 -7.88
N ASN A 66 0.64 -9.78 -8.60
CA ASN A 66 0.55 -9.66 -10.06
C ASN A 66 1.15 -10.89 -10.76
N ARG A 67 2.29 -11.40 -10.27
CA ARG A 67 2.95 -12.62 -10.81
C ARG A 67 2.10 -13.89 -10.79
N TRP A 68 1.03 -13.95 -10.00
CA TRP A 68 0.11 -15.11 -9.98
C TRP A 68 -0.81 -15.14 -11.19
N TYR A 69 -0.94 -14.01 -11.89
CA TYR A 69 -1.84 -13.83 -13.01
C TYR A 69 -1.03 -13.54 -14.27
N PRO A 70 -1.28 -14.24 -15.39
CA PRO A 70 -0.65 -13.94 -16.66
C PRO A 70 -0.92 -12.47 -17.05
N THR A 71 0.10 -11.79 -17.57
CA THR A 71 0.10 -10.37 -17.92
C THR A 71 -1.05 -9.96 -18.86
N ASP A 72 -1.52 -10.91 -19.68
CA ASP A 72 -2.65 -10.72 -20.60
C ASP A 72 -3.94 -10.28 -19.89
N LYS A 73 -4.18 -10.79 -18.67
CA LYS A 73 -5.37 -10.47 -17.87
C LYS A 73 -5.26 -9.16 -17.08
N VAL A 74 -4.06 -8.60 -16.99
CA VAL A 74 -3.75 -7.44 -16.13
C VAL A 74 -3.77 -6.14 -16.94
N ALA A 75 -3.30 -6.18 -18.19
CA ALA A 75 -3.33 -5.04 -19.11
C ALA A 75 -4.76 -4.55 -19.39
N GLU A 76 -5.73 -5.46 -19.51
CA GLU A 76 -7.14 -5.12 -19.73
C GLU A 76 -7.75 -4.30 -18.58
N ARG A 77 -7.23 -4.44 -17.35
CA ARG A 77 -7.77 -3.72 -16.17
C ARG A 77 -7.08 -2.40 -15.85
N LEU A 78 -5.79 -2.25 -16.17
CA LEU A 78 -5.09 -0.96 -16.05
C LEU A 78 -5.55 0.05 -17.13
N SER A 79 -6.15 -0.44 -18.21
CA SER A 79 -6.77 0.38 -19.25
C SER A 79 -8.20 0.85 -18.91
N GLY A 80 -8.61 0.73 -17.65
CA GLY A 80 -9.90 1.18 -17.13
C GLY A 80 -10.06 2.70 -17.17
N LYS A 81 -10.60 3.19 -18.30
CA LYS A 81 -11.37 4.43 -18.49
C LYS A 81 -10.83 5.65 -17.72
N LYS A 82 -10.11 6.52 -18.45
CA LYS A 82 -9.89 7.91 -18.05
C LYS A 82 -11.28 8.52 -17.78
N PHE A 83 -11.67 8.67 -16.51
CA PHE A 83 -12.89 9.40 -16.16
C PHE A 83 -12.65 10.88 -16.51
N ILE A 84 -13.01 11.26 -17.74
CA ILE A 84 -13.14 12.65 -18.13
C ILE A 84 -14.27 13.22 -17.27
N ARG A 85 -13.93 14.06 -16.29
CA ARG A 85 -14.91 14.90 -15.59
C ARG A 85 -15.41 15.92 -16.62
N LYS A 86 -16.50 15.57 -17.29
CA LYS A 86 -17.20 16.43 -18.25
C LYS A 86 -17.97 17.50 -17.47
N SER A 87 -17.32 18.64 -17.24
CA SER A 87 -18.04 19.85 -16.85
C SER A 87 -18.87 20.34 -18.05
N GLY A 88 -20.16 20.54 -17.82
CA GLY A 88 -20.99 21.44 -18.62
C GLY A 88 -21.83 20.80 -19.72
N ASP A 89 -23.11 20.65 -19.41
CA ASP A 89 -24.27 20.94 -20.28
C ASP A 89 -24.32 20.33 -21.69
N ALA A 90 -25.15 19.30 -21.88
CA ALA A 90 -25.95 19.10 -23.09
C ALA A 90 -26.98 17.99 -22.86
N PHE A 91 -28.25 18.37 -22.79
CA PHE A 91 -29.39 17.50 -23.10
C PHE A 91 -29.23 16.95 -24.54
N SER A 92 -29.23 15.63 -24.71
CA SER A 92 -29.88 14.96 -25.85
C SER A 92 -29.95 13.45 -25.65
N ASP A 93 -31.11 12.96 -26.03
CA ASP A 93 -31.59 11.58 -26.18
C ASP A 93 -30.98 10.92 -27.45
N ASP A 94 -31.12 9.60 -27.58
CA ASP A 94 -30.83 8.76 -28.78
C ASP A 94 -29.35 8.33 -28.95
N ASP A 95 -28.99 7.06 -28.72
CA ASP A 95 -29.08 5.87 -29.62
C ASP A 95 -27.89 5.79 -30.62
N ASP A 96 -27.19 4.65 -30.52
CA ASP A 96 -26.30 3.96 -31.46
C ASP A 96 -25.22 4.66 -32.33
N ASP A 97 -24.07 3.97 -32.38
CA ASP A 97 -23.06 3.97 -33.46
C ASP A 97 -22.25 5.25 -33.74
N LEU A 98 -21.16 5.46 -32.99
CA LEU A 98 -20.03 6.27 -33.45
C LEU A 98 -18.80 5.39 -33.70
N ASP A 99 -18.74 4.89 -34.93
CA ASP A 99 -17.53 4.65 -35.70
C ASP A 99 -16.69 5.93 -35.69
N ASP A 100 -15.64 5.96 -34.90
CA ASP A 100 -14.74 7.11 -34.78
C ASP A 100 -13.34 6.66 -35.24
N GLU A 101 -13.22 6.53 -36.56
CA GLU A 101 -11.97 6.63 -37.31
C GLU A 101 -11.37 8.03 -37.08
N TYR A 102 -10.65 8.20 -35.97
CA TYR A 102 -9.87 9.43 -35.73
C TYR A 102 -8.51 9.34 -36.42
N GLU A 103 -8.44 10.11 -37.50
CA GLU A 103 -7.27 10.62 -38.21
C GLU A 103 -6.07 10.87 -37.28
N ASP A 104 -4.93 10.29 -37.65
CA ASP A 104 -3.60 10.49 -37.08
C ASP A 104 -3.21 11.98 -37.19
N VAL A 105 -3.48 12.76 -36.14
CA VAL A 105 -3.01 14.14 -36.03
C VAL A 105 -1.57 14.14 -35.52
N GLU A 106 -0.64 14.45 -36.43
CA GLU A 106 0.79 14.57 -36.14
C GLU A 106 1.09 15.52 -34.96
N PRO A 107 2.13 15.23 -34.16
CA PRO A 107 2.53 16.06 -33.03
C PRO A 107 2.97 17.45 -33.51
N VAL A 108 2.29 18.49 -33.03
CA VAL A 108 2.72 19.88 -33.29
C VAL A 108 4.00 20.15 -32.51
N ASP A 109 5.03 20.57 -33.25
CA ASP A 109 6.36 20.91 -32.78
C ASP A 109 6.35 21.96 -31.66
N ALA A 110 7.33 21.83 -30.77
CA ALA A 110 7.60 22.75 -29.67
C ALA A 110 8.04 24.13 -30.17
N ASP A 111 7.35 25.19 -29.73
CA ASP A 111 7.81 26.58 -29.88
C ASP A 111 8.01 27.22 -28.50
N GLU A 112 9.28 27.50 -28.19
CA GLU A 112 9.77 28.22 -27.01
C GLU A 112 9.23 29.65 -26.97
N SER A 113 8.24 29.92 -26.11
CA SER A 113 7.84 31.29 -25.78
C SER A 113 7.95 31.55 -24.27
N ASP A 114 9.13 32.04 -23.89
CA ASP A 114 9.40 33.11 -22.91
C ASP A 114 8.50 33.13 -21.65
N PHE A 115 8.85 32.31 -20.65
CA PHE A 115 8.29 32.46 -19.30
C PHE A 115 9.13 33.49 -18.54
N ASP A 116 8.66 34.74 -18.56
CA ASP A 116 9.18 35.84 -17.73
C ASP A 116 9.01 35.47 -16.25
N VAL A 117 10.12 35.11 -15.59
CA VAL A 117 10.16 34.82 -14.16
C VAL A 117 10.22 36.15 -13.42
N PRO A 118 9.16 36.62 -12.73
CA PRO A 118 9.31 37.77 -11.87
C PRO A 118 10.26 37.40 -10.72
N ALA A 119 11.35 38.15 -10.61
CA ALA A 119 12.26 38.08 -9.47
C ALA A 119 11.50 38.48 -8.20
N ALA A 120 11.05 37.49 -7.45
CA ALA A 120 10.59 37.66 -6.08
C ALA A 120 11.83 37.70 -5.17
N ASP A 121 12.24 38.93 -4.86
CA ASP A 121 13.07 39.27 -3.71
C ASP A 121 12.27 38.96 -2.45
N ASP A 122 12.44 37.75 -1.91
CA ASP A 122 11.96 37.40 -0.57
C ASP A 122 13.15 36.75 0.15
N GLU A 123 13.87 37.58 0.90
CA GLU A 123 14.89 37.15 1.86
C GLU A 123 14.21 36.28 2.93
N ILE A 124 14.20 34.97 2.72
CA ILE A 124 13.80 34.00 3.75
C ILE A 124 14.93 33.96 4.78
N ASP A 125 14.81 34.78 5.82
CA ASP A 125 15.63 34.75 7.03
C ASP A 125 15.39 33.43 7.78
N PHE A 126 16.26 32.45 7.52
CA PHE A 126 16.29 31.18 8.25
C PHE A 126 16.94 31.44 9.62
N ASP A 127 16.13 31.91 10.56
CA ASP A 127 16.48 31.96 11.99
C ASP A 127 16.64 30.53 12.51
N SER A 128 17.87 30.03 12.41
CA SER A 128 18.34 28.82 13.07
C SER A 128 18.48 29.09 14.57
N GLY A 129 17.35 29.16 15.26
CA GLY A 129 17.27 29.12 16.72
C GLY A 129 17.63 27.73 17.23
N ALA A 130 18.92 27.50 17.46
CA ALA A 130 19.44 26.41 18.26
C ALA A 130 19.17 26.69 19.75
N ASP A 131 18.44 25.78 20.40
CA ASP A 131 18.24 25.59 21.85
C ASP A 131 17.45 24.26 21.92
N ASP A 132 17.69 23.23 22.70
CA ASP A 132 18.57 22.88 23.83
C ASP A 132 18.28 21.36 23.99
N ASP A 133 19.29 20.47 23.94
CA ASP A 133 19.88 19.80 25.11
C ASP A 133 18.92 18.93 25.95
N ASP A 134 19.45 17.79 26.43
CA ASP A 134 18.84 16.76 27.29
C ASP A 134 17.74 15.87 26.67
N ASP A 135 17.81 14.55 26.69
CA ASP A 135 18.23 13.73 27.82
C ASP A 135 18.87 12.41 27.34
N ALA A 136 19.96 12.08 28.00
CA ALA A 136 20.74 10.88 27.79
C ALA A 136 20.28 9.79 28.78
N LEU A 137 20.31 8.53 28.32
CA LEU A 137 20.34 7.30 29.12
C LEU A 137 19.02 6.88 29.79
N SER A 138 18.47 5.75 29.29
CA SER A 138 18.37 4.58 30.17
C SER A 138 18.62 3.32 29.34
N ASP A 139 19.84 2.82 29.52
CA ASP A 139 20.13 1.39 29.46
C ASP A 139 19.19 0.71 30.47
N ASP A 140 18.26 -0.11 29.98
CA ASP A 140 17.52 -1.04 30.81
C ASP A 140 17.78 -2.43 30.26
N ASP A 141 18.90 -2.96 30.75
CA ASP A 141 19.32 -4.34 30.71
C ASP A 141 18.45 -5.09 31.74
N GLU A 142 17.20 -5.42 31.40
CA GLU A 142 16.41 -6.38 32.19
C GLU A 142 16.60 -7.79 31.62
N GLU A 143 17.58 -8.42 32.26
CA GLU A 143 17.90 -9.83 32.45
C GLU A 143 16.78 -10.85 32.11
N PHE A 144 17.24 -11.84 31.36
CA PHE A 144 16.57 -13.08 30.98
C PHE A 144 16.14 -13.88 32.23
N GLU A 145 14.84 -14.03 32.50
CA GLU A 145 14.34 -15.12 33.36
C GLU A 145 13.85 -16.27 32.48
N GLU A 146 14.79 -17.20 32.26
CA GLU A 146 14.56 -18.59 31.86
C GLU A 146 13.86 -19.31 33.01
N ASP A 147 12.54 -19.52 32.92
CA ASP A 147 11.84 -20.41 33.84
C ASP A 147 11.84 -21.83 33.27
N GLU A 148 12.84 -22.59 33.75
CA GLU A 148 12.99 -24.03 33.57
C GLU A 148 11.87 -24.80 34.32
N LEU A 149 11.20 -25.68 33.58
CA LEU A 149 10.94 -27.08 33.94
C LEU A 149 9.93 -27.40 35.09
N TYR A 150 9.53 -28.67 35.12
CA TYR A 150 8.60 -29.38 36.03
C TYR A 150 7.13 -29.39 35.57
N ASP A 151 6.40 -30.51 35.52
CA ASP A 151 6.76 -31.91 35.75
C ASP A 151 5.64 -32.80 35.16
N GLU A 152 6.04 -34.03 34.84
CA GLU A 152 5.31 -35.30 34.93
C GLU A 152 3.81 -35.29 35.35
N ASP A 153 2.96 -35.82 34.45
CA ASP A 153 1.72 -36.56 34.75
C ASP A 153 1.52 -37.46 33.49
N ASP A 154 2.14 -38.63 33.41
CA ASP A 154 1.70 -39.89 34.03
C ASP A 154 0.17 -40.00 34.06
N GLU A 155 -0.41 -40.69 33.08
CA GLU A 155 -1.32 -41.81 33.36
C GLU A 155 -1.75 -42.49 32.05
N ASP A 156 -1.29 -43.74 31.93
CA ASP A 156 -1.91 -44.82 31.18
C ASP A 156 -3.45 -44.79 31.26
N GLN A 157 -4.09 -44.97 30.10
CA GLN A 157 -5.29 -45.80 30.04
C GLN A 157 -5.42 -46.43 28.66
N ALA A 158 -4.90 -47.65 28.58
CA ALA A 158 -5.36 -48.65 27.63
C ALA A 158 -6.70 -49.21 28.13
N GLU A 159 -7.80 -49.07 27.38
CA GLU A 159 -8.97 -49.96 27.34
C GLU A 159 -9.63 -49.77 25.96
N GLU A 160 -9.50 -50.72 25.03
CA GLU A 160 -10.38 -51.87 24.76
C GLU A 160 -11.59 -51.57 23.84
N GLU A 161 -11.62 -52.33 22.74
CA GLU A 161 -12.76 -52.92 22.00
C GLU A 161 -14.09 -52.15 21.87
N ASP A 162 -14.43 -51.73 20.64
CA ASP A 162 -15.44 -52.37 19.76
C ASP A 162 -15.25 -51.92 18.29
#